data_AF-A0A7C1NDK6-F1
#
_entry.id   AF-A0A7C1NDK6-F1
#
_cell.length_a   1.000
_cell.length_b   1.000
_cell.length_c   1.000
_cell.angle_alpha   90.00
_cell.angle_beta   90.00
_cell.angle_gamma   90.00
#
_symmetry.space_group_name_H-M   'P 1'
#
loop_
_entity.id
_entity.type
_entity.pdbx_description
1 polymer ?
#
loop_
_entity_poly.entity_id
_entity_poly.type
_entity_poly.pdbx_seq_one_letter_code
_entity_poly.pdbx_strand_id
1 'polypeptide(L)'
;MELSEFKLPSDEPEQLLVKSQDVTKPIYGSEPDKRSIEKLLQYGVINLDKPSGPTSHEVVSWVRKVLGITNAGHGGTLDPKVTGILPCGLGRATRALSALLNAGKEYIGVLYLHSPEELTRVEKIFKLFTGKIYQRPPIKSSVARRLRTREIYYSKVIEMKGNHVLFRIGCEAGTYIRKFCFDIGEALCSGAHMLELRRTKVGKFTESSNLATLQNLKDAYTIYQMEGNDYYLRKILFPMEKMVSHLPKIYIRDTAVDAICHGADLASAGVCFVDARIKPNMMVALMTLKKELIGFGTSLKNAMQIYKAKSGILVKTKKIFMERGIYPRWDERK
;
A
#
# COMPACT_ATOMS: atom_id res chain seq x y z
N MET A 1 12.11 0.69 23.87
CA MET A 1 10.91 1.45 24.27
C MET A 1 10.94 2.77 23.49
N GLU A 2 10.56 2.77 22.20
CA GLU A 2 10.49 3.99 21.34
C GLU A 2 9.73 3.73 20.01
N LEU A 3 8.68 2.91 20.04
CA LEU A 3 7.87 2.61 18.83
C LEU A 3 6.73 3.61 18.60
N SER A 4 6.57 4.61 19.48
CA SER A 4 5.42 5.54 19.46
C SER A 4 5.60 6.77 18.58
N GLU A 5 6.84 7.11 18.17
CA GLU A 5 7.15 8.42 17.56
C GLU A 5 7.02 8.44 16.03
N PHE A 6 7.25 7.32 15.33
CA PHE A 6 7.22 7.26 13.86
C PHE A 6 5.92 6.64 13.36
N LYS A 7 4.95 7.49 12.98
CA LYS A 7 3.68 7.05 12.42
C LYS A 7 3.42 7.67 11.06
N LEU A 8 3.12 6.82 10.09
CA LEU A 8 2.55 7.25 8.81
C LEU A 8 1.02 7.37 8.95
N PRO A 9 0.33 8.13 8.08
CA PRO A 9 -1.14 8.12 8.04
C PRO A 9 -1.74 6.71 7.87
N SER A 10 -1.02 5.82 7.18
CA SER A 10 -1.41 4.41 7.04
C SER A 10 -1.36 3.60 8.33
N ASP A 11 -0.80 4.16 9.41
CA ASP A 11 -0.72 3.50 10.71
C ASP A 11 -1.97 3.68 11.56
N GLU A 12 -2.81 4.65 11.23
CA GLU A 12 -4.07 4.88 11.93
C GLU A 12 -4.90 3.57 11.97
N PRO A 13 -5.35 3.13 13.15
CA PRO A 13 -6.12 1.91 13.28
C PRO A 13 -7.52 2.07 12.68
N GLU A 14 -8.10 0.95 12.28
CA GLU A 14 -9.49 0.89 11.82
C GLU A 14 -10.45 1.12 12.99
N GLN A 15 -11.48 1.94 12.77
CA GLN A 15 -12.48 2.29 13.77
C GLN A 15 -13.87 2.12 13.16
N LEU A 16 -14.55 1.00 13.45
CA LEU A 16 -15.82 0.66 12.81
C LEU A 16 -17.03 1.16 13.60
N LEU A 17 -17.91 1.85 12.89
CA LEU A 17 -19.26 2.18 13.33
C LEU A 17 -20.21 1.12 12.77
N VAL A 18 -21.04 0.54 13.64
CA VAL A 18 -22.06 -0.44 13.26
C VAL A 18 -23.32 0.31 12.81
N LYS A 19 -23.57 0.39 11.50
CA LYS A 19 -24.80 0.98 10.97
C LYS A 19 -25.96 -0.01 11.01
N SER A 20 -25.68 -1.26 10.66
CA SER A 20 -26.66 -2.34 10.71
C SER A 20 -25.95 -3.67 10.92
N GLN A 21 -26.61 -4.58 11.64
CA GLN A 21 -26.14 -5.95 11.79
C GLN A 21 -26.73 -6.80 10.66
N ASP A 22 -25.91 -7.70 10.13
CA ASP A 22 -26.30 -8.69 9.14
C ASP A 22 -25.35 -9.88 9.21
N VAL A 23 -25.77 -11.01 8.66
CA VAL A 23 -25.01 -12.25 8.65
C VAL A 23 -24.66 -12.64 7.21
N THR A 24 -23.42 -13.09 7.01
CA THR A 24 -22.97 -13.58 5.70
C THR A 24 -23.14 -15.08 5.60
N LYS A 25 -23.71 -15.55 4.49
CA LYS A 25 -23.97 -16.98 4.32
C LYS A 25 -22.67 -17.70 3.93
N PRO A 26 -22.30 -18.84 4.57
CA PRO A 26 -21.07 -19.57 4.25
C PRO A 26 -20.93 -19.98 2.78
N ILE A 27 -22.04 -20.23 2.09
CA ILE A 27 -22.11 -20.72 0.70
C ILE A 27 -21.54 -19.77 -0.37
N TYR A 28 -21.42 -18.46 -0.09
CA TYR A 28 -20.96 -17.46 -1.06
C TYR A 28 -19.52 -17.01 -0.82
N GLY A 29 -18.69 -16.85 -1.85
CA GLY A 29 -17.33 -16.32 -1.66
C GLY A 29 -16.44 -17.16 -0.74
N SER A 30 -15.31 -16.60 -0.30
CA SER A 30 -14.38 -17.26 0.61
C SER A 30 -13.57 -16.24 1.40
N GLU A 31 -13.41 -16.48 2.70
CA GLU A 31 -12.47 -15.70 3.52
C GLU A 31 -11.08 -15.64 2.84
N PRO A 32 -10.43 -14.45 2.79
CA PRO A 32 -9.19 -14.28 2.05
C PRO A 32 -8.07 -15.25 2.43
N ASP A 33 -7.91 -15.54 3.71
CA ASP A 33 -6.84 -16.40 4.24
C ASP A 33 -7.07 -17.90 3.97
N LYS A 34 -8.31 -18.28 3.63
CA LYS A 34 -8.70 -19.67 3.32
C LYS A 34 -8.63 -20.00 1.83
N ARG A 35 -8.23 -19.03 0.99
CA ARG A 35 -8.13 -19.23 -0.46
C ARG A 35 -7.07 -20.28 -0.81
N SER A 36 -7.32 -21.05 -1.86
CA SER A 36 -6.36 -21.98 -2.43
C SER A 36 -5.17 -21.24 -3.06
N ILE A 37 -4.06 -21.94 -3.31
CA ILE A 37 -2.87 -21.37 -3.95
C ILE A 37 -3.21 -20.81 -5.33
N GLU A 38 -4.03 -21.51 -6.11
CA GLU A 38 -4.46 -21.09 -7.45
C GLU A 38 -5.21 -19.76 -7.39
N LYS A 39 -6.08 -19.59 -6.38
CA LYS A 39 -6.77 -18.32 -6.14
C LYS A 39 -5.81 -17.24 -5.65
N LEU A 40 -4.83 -17.54 -4.81
CA LEU A 40 -3.82 -16.57 -4.37
C LEU A 40 -2.87 -16.15 -5.50
N LEU A 41 -2.56 -17.02 -6.46
CA LEU A 41 -1.79 -16.65 -7.66
C LEU A 41 -2.56 -15.65 -8.56
N GLN A 42 -3.89 -15.64 -8.48
CA GLN A 42 -4.74 -14.68 -9.20
C GLN A 42 -5.13 -13.44 -8.38
N TYR A 43 -5.27 -13.57 -7.07
CA TYR A 43 -5.81 -12.55 -6.17
C TYR A 43 -4.89 -12.27 -4.97
N GLY A 44 -3.59 -12.45 -5.15
CA GLY A 44 -2.59 -12.29 -4.11
C GLY A 44 -1.60 -11.16 -4.34
N VAL A 45 -0.76 -10.95 -3.34
CA VAL A 45 0.32 -9.98 -3.32
C VAL A 45 1.52 -10.56 -2.56
N ILE A 46 2.72 -10.27 -3.04
CA ILE A 46 3.97 -10.63 -2.39
C ILE A 46 4.58 -9.37 -1.78
N ASN A 47 5.02 -9.44 -0.52
CA ASN A 47 5.89 -8.43 0.07
C ASN A 47 7.34 -8.77 -0.29
N LEU A 48 7.86 -8.21 -1.39
CA LEU A 48 9.16 -8.58 -1.92
C LEU A 48 10.27 -7.67 -1.37
N ASP A 49 11.42 -8.25 -0.99
CA ASP A 49 12.67 -7.51 -0.81
C ASP A 49 13.33 -7.32 -2.18
N LYS A 50 13.17 -6.13 -2.75
CA LYS A 50 13.81 -5.81 -4.03
C LYS A 50 15.33 -5.74 -3.81
N PRO A 51 16.15 -6.50 -4.57
CA PRO A 51 17.60 -6.36 -4.52
C PRO A 51 18.08 -5.06 -5.19
N SER A 52 19.30 -4.66 -4.87
CA SER A 52 20.00 -3.58 -5.60
C SER A 52 20.49 -4.10 -6.95
N GLY A 53 20.43 -3.27 -7.99
CA GLY A 53 20.86 -3.62 -9.35
C GLY A 53 19.72 -3.49 -10.36
N PRO A 54 18.75 -4.42 -10.39
CA PRO A 54 17.67 -4.40 -11.38
C PRO A 54 16.64 -3.30 -11.11
N THR A 55 15.94 -2.89 -12.17
CA THR A 55 14.75 -2.04 -12.06
C THR A 55 13.60 -2.79 -11.38
N SER A 56 12.64 -2.04 -10.82
CA SER A 56 11.44 -2.66 -10.24
C SER A 56 10.62 -3.47 -11.26
N HIS A 57 10.63 -3.06 -12.54
CA HIS A 57 9.89 -3.75 -13.61
C HIS A 57 10.55 -5.09 -13.97
N GLU A 58 11.88 -5.15 -14.03
CA GLU A 58 12.61 -6.41 -14.25
C GLU A 58 12.34 -7.42 -13.13
N VAL A 59 12.39 -6.97 -11.88
CA VAL A 59 12.08 -7.81 -10.71
C VAL A 59 10.67 -8.39 -10.79
N VAL A 60 9.67 -7.58 -11.12
CA VAL A 60 8.29 -8.06 -11.32
C VAL A 60 8.18 -9.02 -12.51
N SER A 61 8.92 -8.79 -13.59
CA SER A 61 8.97 -9.70 -14.74
C SER A 61 9.52 -11.07 -14.35
N TRP A 62 10.53 -11.12 -13.48
CA TRP A 62 11.05 -12.37 -12.94
C TRP A 62 10.05 -13.07 -12.03
N VAL A 63 9.36 -12.35 -11.14
CA VAL A 63 8.27 -12.92 -10.32
C VAL A 63 7.21 -13.58 -11.21
N ARG A 64 6.79 -12.87 -12.28
CA ARG A 64 5.84 -13.38 -13.26
C ARG A 64 6.32 -14.67 -13.92
N LYS A 65 7.59 -14.71 -14.34
CA LYS A 65 8.22 -15.88 -14.99
C LYS A 65 8.37 -17.05 -14.02
N VAL A 66 8.80 -16.80 -12.78
CA VAL A 66 8.99 -17.83 -11.74
C VAL A 66 7.67 -18.53 -11.43
N LEU A 67 6.59 -17.77 -11.29
CA LEU A 67 5.27 -18.30 -10.92
C LEU A 67 4.45 -18.80 -12.12
N GLY A 68 4.95 -18.66 -13.35
CA GLY A 68 4.20 -19.05 -14.55
C GLY A 68 2.88 -18.30 -14.76
N ILE A 69 2.73 -17.10 -14.18
CA ILE A 69 1.48 -16.32 -14.29
C ILE A 69 1.52 -15.34 -15.45
N THR A 70 0.35 -14.94 -15.97
CA THR A 70 0.26 -14.06 -17.14
C THR A 70 0.51 -12.59 -16.82
N ASN A 71 0.18 -12.16 -15.60
CA ASN A 71 0.20 -10.76 -15.20
C ASN A 71 0.76 -10.59 -13.78
N ALA A 72 1.61 -9.58 -13.59
CA ALA A 72 2.13 -9.14 -12.30
C ALA A 72 2.47 -7.64 -12.38
N GLY A 73 2.43 -6.94 -11.24
CA GLY A 73 2.70 -5.50 -11.17
C GLY A 73 3.18 -5.08 -9.79
N HIS A 74 3.70 -3.86 -9.64
CA HIS A 74 4.16 -3.34 -8.34
C HIS A 74 3.45 -2.07 -7.87
N GLY A 75 3.40 -1.86 -6.56
CA GLY A 75 2.69 -0.73 -5.90
C GLY A 75 3.49 0.57 -5.78
N GLY A 76 4.66 0.66 -6.41
CA GLY A 76 5.46 1.89 -6.48
C GLY A 76 6.94 1.62 -6.79
N THR A 77 7.44 2.25 -7.85
CA THR A 77 8.80 2.05 -8.38
C THR A 77 9.88 2.44 -7.37
N LEU A 78 10.85 1.55 -7.20
CA LEU A 78 12.15 1.83 -6.61
C LEU A 78 13.19 1.95 -7.73
N ASP A 79 14.07 2.94 -7.60
CA ASP A 79 15.22 3.12 -8.50
C ASP A 79 16.12 1.85 -8.48
N PRO A 80 16.93 1.60 -9.52
CA PRO A 80 17.70 0.36 -9.65
C PRO A 80 18.57 0.02 -8.42
N LYS A 81 19.26 1.02 -7.86
CA LYS A 81 20.14 0.87 -6.68
C LYS A 81 19.40 0.81 -5.33
N VAL A 82 18.09 1.05 -5.31
CA VAL A 82 17.30 1.13 -4.08
C VAL A 82 16.72 -0.24 -3.75
N THR A 83 16.84 -0.64 -2.49
CA THR A 83 16.40 -1.96 -1.99
C THR A 83 15.15 -1.88 -1.13
N GLY A 84 14.67 -3.02 -0.67
CA GLY A 84 13.60 -3.11 0.32
C GLY A 84 12.23 -3.35 -0.29
N ILE A 85 11.21 -2.98 0.48
CA ILE A 85 9.83 -3.41 0.27
C ILE A 85 9.30 -3.00 -1.10
N LEU A 86 8.89 -3.99 -1.89
CA LEU A 86 8.21 -3.82 -3.18
C LEU A 86 6.98 -4.74 -3.23
N PRO A 87 5.78 -4.24 -2.86
CA PRO A 87 4.56 -5.03 -2.96
C PRO A 87 4.29 -5.38 -4.42
N CYS A 88 4.24 -6.68 -4.72
CA CYS A 88 4.06 -7.23 -6.06
C CYS A 88 2.69 -7.93 -6.15
N GLY A 89 1.72 -7.29 -6.81
CA GLY A 89 0.39 -7.84 -7.02
C GLY A 89 0.39 -8.86 -8.16
N LEU A 90 -0.33 -9.96 -7.97
CA LEU A 90 -0.35 -11.10 -8.90
C LEU A 90 -1.66 -11.17 -9.67
N GLY A 91 -1.62 -11.61 -10.93
CA GLY A 91 -2.80 -11.85 -11.76
C GLY A 91 -3.80 -10.69 -11.76
N ARG A 92 -5.03 -10.95 -11.30
CA ARG A 92 -6.13 -10.00 -11.21
C ARG A 92 -6.00 -8.99 -10.08
N ALA A 93 -5.17 -9.26 -9.06
CA ALA A 93 -4.89 -8.36 -7.95
C ALA A 93 -4.05 -7.14 -8.35
N THR A 94 -3.36 -7.17 -9.49
CA THR A 94 -2.62 -6.02 -10.04
C THR A 94 -3.45 -4.73 -10.06
N ARG A 95 -4.76 -4.83 -10.30
CA ARG A 95 -5.69 -3.70 -10.32
C ARG A 95 -5.86 -3.02 -8.94
N ALA A 96 -5.64 -3.75 -7.84
CA ALA A 96 -5.73 -3.24 -6.47
C ALA A 96 -4.45 -2.50 -6.01
N LEU A 97 -3.34 -2.60 -6.75
CA LEU A 97 -2.08 -1.89 -6.45
C LEU A 97 -2.25 -0.36 -6.38
N SER A 98 -3.28 0.20 -7.02
CA SER A 98 -3.57 1.63 -6.91
C SER A 98 -3.86 2.10 -5.49
N ALA A 99 -4.24 1.21 -4.57
CA ALA A 99 -4.35 1.52 -3.15
C ALA A 99 -3.00 1.90 -2.51
N LEU A 100 -1.90 1.28 -2.98
CA LEU A 100 -0.56 1.49 -2.43
C LEU A 100 0.18 2.64 -3.10
N LEU A 101 -0.19 3.02 -4.32
CA LEU A 101 0.44 4.14 -5.03
C LEU A 101 0.40 5.44 -4.22
N ASN A 102 -0.72 5.69 -3.53
CA ASN A 102 -0.91 6.90 -2.73
C ASN A 102 -0.60 6.71 -1.23
N ALA A 103 -0.27 5.49 -0.80
CA ALA A 103 0.05 5.23 0.60
C ALA A 103 1.34 5.95 1.01
N GLY A 104 1.45 6.33 2.29
CA GLY A 104 2.72 6.79 2.87
C GLY A 104 3.84 5.75 2.69
N LYS A 105 5.08 6.23 2.66
CA LYS A 105 6.28 5.43 2.48
C LYS A 105 7.29 5.77 3.57
N GLU A 106 8.05 4.78 4.03
CA GLU A 106 9.19 5.00 4.92
C GLU A 106 10.46 4.48 4.26
N TYR A 107 11.56 5.20 4.49
CA TYR A 107 12.88 4.83 4.04
C TYR A 107 13.91 4.97 5.16
N ILE A 108 14.94 4.15 5.07
CA ILE A 108 16.24 4.40 5.69
C ILE A 108 17.21 4.75 4.56
N GLY A 109 17.99 5.80 4.73
CA GLY A 109 18.94 6.26 3.73
C GLY A 109 20.26 6.72 4.33
N VAL A 110 21.27 6.76 3.47
CA VAL A 110 22.59 7.32 3.79
C VAL A 110 22.79 8.56 2.94
N LEU A 111 22.92 9.71 3.60
CA LEU A 111 23.31 10.98 3.00
C LEU A 111 24.82 11.13 3.14
N TYR A 112 25.50 11.54 2.07
CA TYR A 112 26.91 11.92 2.10
C TYR A 112 27.05 13.42 1.92
N LEU A 113 27.69 14.04 2.91
CA LEU A 113 28.02 15.45 2.94
C LEU A 113 29.31 15.70 2.15
N HIS A 114 29.35 16.77 1.35
CA HIS A 114 30.55 17.08 0.57
C HIS A 114 31.64 17.76 1.41
N SER A 115 31.28 18.31 2.58
CA SER A 115 32.20 18.82 3.60
C SER A 115 31.80 18.31 4.99
N PRO A 116 32.75 18.23 5.95
CA PRO A 116 32.44 17.95 7.34
C PRO A 116 31.44 18.96 7.92
N GLU A 117 30.50 18.48 8.73
CA GLU A 117 29.50 19.29 9.41
C GLU A 117 29.26 18.78 10.83
N GLU A 118 28.75 19.66 11.69
CA GLU A 118 28.35 19.31 13.04
C GLU A 118 26.98 18.61 13.05
N LEU A 119 26.85 17.51 13.81
CA LEU A 119 25.62 16.72 13.92
C LEU A 119 24.41 17.60 14.28
N THR A 120 24.58 18.52 15.23
CA THR A 120 23.52 19.42 15.71
C THR A 120 22.98 20.32 14.59
N ARG A 121 23.84 20.74 13.66
CA ARG A 121 23.45 21.55 12.50
C ARG A 121 22.68 20.70 11.49
N VAL A 122 23.15 19.48 11.22
CA VAL A 122 22.47 18.53 10.33
C VAL A 122 21.07 18.22 10.86
N GLU A 123 20.93 17.88 12.14
CA GLU A 123 19.64 17.60 12.78
C GLU A 123 18.67 18.80 12.70
N LYS A 124 19.18 20.02 12.91
CA LYS A 124 18.39 21.25 12.78
C LYS A 124 17.86 21.42 11.36
N ILE A 125 18.67 21.17 10.34
CA ILE A 125 18.23 21.24 8.93
C ILE A 125 17.18 20.15 8.64
N PHE A 126 17.38 18.90 9.06
CA PHE A 126 16.37 17.83 8.91
C PHE A 126 15.01 18.23 9.52
N LYS A 127 15.03 18.85 10.71
CA LYS A 127 13.82 19.35 11.37
C LYS A 127 13.10 20.42 10.55
N LEU A 128 13.84 21.34 9.91
CA LEU A 128 13.26 22.38 9.04
C LEU A 128 12.59 21.81 7.78
N PHE A 129 13.06 20.66 7.28
CA PHE A 129 12.48 19.97 6.13
C PHE A 129 11.37 18.97 6.51
N THR A 130 10.95 18.93 7.77
CA THR A 130 9.79 18.13 8.20
C THR A 130 8.51 18.95 8.03
N GLY A 131 7.45 18.33 7.51
CA GLY A 131 6.21 19.00 7.10
C GLY A 131 6.11 19.16 5.58
N LYS A 132 5.41 20.21 5.14
CA LYS A 132 5.19 20.46 3.70
C LYS A 132 6.43 21.10 3.06
N ILE A 133 7.00 20.41 2.08
CA ILE A 133 8.15 20.85 1.30
C ILE A 133 7.81 21.02 -0.18
N TYR A 134 8.56 21.84 -0.88
CA TYR A 134 8.47 21.96 -2.33
C TYR A 134 9.48 21.03 -3.00
N GLN A 135 9.03 20.30 -4.01
CA GLN A 135 9.91 19.48 -4.84
C GLN A 135 9.61 19.70 -6.32
N ARG A 136 10.66 19.66 -7.12
CA ARG A 136 10.57 19.47 -8.57
C ARG A 136 11.13 18.07 -8.89
N PRO A 137 10.38 17.20 -9.58
CA PRO A 137 10.88 15.90 -9.99
C PRO A 137 12.23 15.98 -10.71
N PRO A 138 13.12 15.00 -10.53
CA PRO A 138 14.37 14.92 -11.28
C PRO A 138 14.11 14.69 -12.77
N ILE A 139 15.12 14.95 -13.61
CA ILE A 139 15.03 14.75 -15.07
C ILE A 139 14.63 13.31 -15.40
N LYS A 140 15.28 12.34 -14.76
CA LYS A 140 14.89 10.93 -14.85
C LYS A 140 13.73 10.66 -13.88
N SER A 141 12.51 10.84 -14.36
CA SER A 141 11.29 10.52 -13.59
C SER A 141 10.17 10.03 -14.50
N SER A 142 9.23 9.28 -13.94
CA SER A 142 8.04 8.78 -14.64
C SER A 142 6.85 9.77 -14.63
N VAL A 143 7.08 11.01 -14.17
CA VAL A 143 6.02 12.02 -13.96
C VAL A 143 6.47 13.37 -14.52
N ALA A 144 5.51 14.20 -14.93
CA ALA A 144 5.79 15.53 -15.45
C ALA A 144 6.60 16.38 -14.46
N ARG A 145 7.66 17.02 -14.97
CA ARG A 145 8.59 17.83 -14.18
C ARG A 145 8.01 19.22 -13.92
N ARG A 146 7.18 19.33 -12.88
CA ARG A 146 6.60 20.59 -12.38
C ARG A 146 6.81 20.73 -10.86
N LEU A 147 6.84 21.97 -10.37
CA LEU A 147 6.89 22.23 -8.93
C LEU A 147 5.63 21.68 -8.26
N ARG A 148 5.81 21.01 -7.13
CA ARG A 148 4.71 20.42 -6.35
C ARG A 148 5.08 20.36 -4.88
N THR A 149 4.07 20.39 -4.03
CA THR A 149 4.25 20.18 -2.59
C THR A 149 4.25 18.70 -2.26
N ARG A 150 5.07 18.28 -1.30
CA ARG A 150 5.07 16.95 -0.69
C ARG A 150 5.18 17.08 0.81
N GLU A 151 4.62 16.14 1.54
CA GLU A 151 4.71 16.13 3.00
C GLU A 151 5.73 15.10 3.51
N ILE A 152 6.66 15.56 4.34
CA ILE A 152 7.53 14.73 5.18
C ILE A 152 6.84 14.62 6.54
N TYR A 153 6.34 13.45 6.89
CA TYR A 153 5.65 13.22 8.16
C TYR A 153 6.63 13.24 9.34
N TYR A 154 7.81 12.69 9.13
CA TYR A 154 8.91 12.71 10.09
C TYR A 154 10.24 12.49 9.37
N SER A 155 11.31 13.03 9.95
CA SER A 155 12.68 12.71 9.57
C SER A 155 13.56 12.71 10.82
N LYS A 156 14.41 11.70 10.98
CA LYS A 156 15.32 11.54 12.13
C LYS A 156 16.69 11.12 11.64
N VAL A 157 17.72 11.83 12.09
CA VAL A 157 19.10 11.37 11.99
C VAL A 157 19.29 10.25 13.02
N ILE A 158 19.77 9.10 12.58
CA ILE A 158 20.02 7.93 13.42
C ILE A 158 21.47 7.94 13.90
N GLU A 159 22.41 8.18 12.97
CA GLU A 159 23.84 8.10 13.22
C GLU A 159 24.59 9.01 12.24
N MET A 160 25.69 9.61 12.68
CA MET A 160 26.61 10.35 11.82
C MET A 160 28.05 9.89 12.08
N LYS A 161 28.74 9.48 11.00
CA LYS A 161 30.14 9.04 11.02
C LYS A 161 30.91 9.77 9.93
N GLY A 162 31.69 10.78 10.32
CA GLY A 162 32.31 11.71 9.38
C GLY A 162 31.25 12.35 8.50
N ASN A 163 31.41 12.23 7.19
CA ASN A 163 30.47 12.80 6.22
C ASN A 163 29.25 11.90 5.91
N HIS A 164 29.14 10.72 6.53
CA HIS A 164 28.01 9.82 6.33
C HIS A 164 26.95 10.04 7.40
N VAL A 165 25.73 10.35 6.97
CA VAL A 165 24.57 10.56 7.84
C VAL A 165 23.52 9.50 7.54
N LEU A 166 23.31 8.58 8.47
CA LEU A 166 22.23 7.60 8.43
C LEU A 166 20.96 8.24 8.94
N PHE A 167 19.87 8.15 8.19
CA PHE A 167 18.59 8.76 8.56
C PHE A 167 17.40 7.86 8.26
N ARG A 168 16.31 8.08 8.99
CA ARG A 168 14.98 7.54 8.72
C ARG A 168 14.04 8.65 8.32
N ILE A 169 13.20 8.40 7.32
CA ILE A 169 12.24 9.38 6.81
C ILE A 169 10.90 8.71 6.46
N GLY A 170 9.81 9.27 6.97
CA GLY A 170 8.45 8.92 6.59
C GLY A 170 7.84 10.04 5.75
N CYS A 171 7.33 9.72 4.57
CA CYS A 171 6.89 10.73 3.62
C CYS A 171 5.67 10.32 2.79
N GLU A 172 5.03 11.34 2.21
CA GLU A 172 3.95 11.19 1.24
C GLU A 172 4.44 10.48 -0.03
N ALA A 173 3.53 9.75 -0.68
CA ALA A 173 3.82 9.10 -1.95
C ALA A 173 4.35 10.07 -3.02
N GLY A 174 5.35 9.62 -3.77
CA GLY A 174 5.98 10.41 -4.83
C GLY A 174 6.94 11.49 -4.33
N THR A 175 7.30 11.50 -3.05
CA THR A 175 8.44 12.25 -2.54
C THR A 175 9.74 11.67 -3.09
N TYR A 176 10.60 12.50 -3.67
CA TYR A 176 11.91 12.08 -4.16
C TYR A 176 12.95 12.24 -3.06
N ILE A 177 13.36 11.14 -2.42
CA ILE A 177 14.36 11.17 -1.34
C ILE A 177 15.72 11.68 -1.84
N ARG A 178 16.09 11.36 -3.08
CA ARG A 178 17.31 11.91 -3.71
C ARG A 178 17.30 13.43 -3.78
N LYS A 179 16.15 14.04 -4.11
CA LYS A 179 16.00 15.50 -4.15
C LYS A 179 16.00 16.07 -2.74
N PHE A 180 15.33 15.42 -1.79
CA PHE A 180 15.42 15.76 -0.37
C PHE A 180 16.88 15.82 0.10
N CYS A 181 17.69 14.79 -0.15
CA CYS A 181 19.12 14.78 0.19
C CYS A 181 19.91 15.92 -0.44
N PHE A 182 19.64 16.23 -1.71
CA PHE A 182 20.24 17.39 -2.39
C PHE A 182 19.84 18.71 -1.71
N ASP A 183 18.56 18.89 -1.39
CA ASP A 183 18.05 20.12 -0.77
C ASP A 183 18.60 20.33 0.65
N ILE A 184 18.80 19.25 1.40
CA ILE A 184 19.51 19.30 2.69
C ILE A 184 20.93 19.82 2.50
N GLY A 185 21.65 19.34 1.48
CA GLY A 185 23.00 19.80 1.15
C GLY A 185 23.06 21.29 0.78
N GLU A 186 22.10 21.76 -0.01
CA GLU A 186 21.97 23.19 -0.36
C GLU A 186 21.73 24.04 0.90
N ALA A 187 20.86 23.60 1.79
CA ALA A 187 20.55 24.31 3.04
C ALA A 187 21.73 24.33 4.03
N LEU A 188 22.65 23.36 3.94
CA LEU A 188 23.90 23.35 4.69
C LEU A 188 24.99 24.24 4.05
N CYS A 189 24.78 24.67 2.81
CA CYS A 189 25.74 25.42 1.98
C CYS A 189 27.04 24.65 1.63
N SER A 190 27.13 23.37 2.00
CA SER A 190 28.29 22.51 1.72
C SER A 190 28.00 21.50 0.60
N GLY A 191 26.74 21.25 0.25
CA GLY A 191 26.35 20.23 -0.72
C GLY A 191 26.29 18.83 -0.11
N ALA A 192 25.37 18.01 -0.63
CA ALA A 192 25.20 16.64 -0.19
C ALA A 192 24.49 15.81 -1.26
N HIS A 193 24.61 14.48 -1.16
CA HIS A 193 23.90 13.57 -2.05
C HIS A 193 23.52 12.26 -1.36
N MET A 194 22.51 11.59 -1.91
CA MET A 194 22.06 10.29 -1.42
C MET A 194 23.00 9.20 -1.93
N LEU A 195 23.64 8.45 -1.03
CA LEU A 195 24.45 7.28 -1.35
C LEU A 195 23.59 6.03 -1.50
N GLU A 196 22.83 5.73 -0.45
CA GLU A 196 22.04 4.51 -0.33
C GLU A 196 20.63 4.82 0.14
N LEU A 197 19.70 3.96 -0.25
CA LEU A 197 18.32 4.05 0.17
C LEU A 197 17.69 2.66 0.20
N ARG A 198 16.96 2.39 1.28
CA ARG A 198 16.15 1.20 1.48
C ARG A 198 14.75 1.60 1.89
N ARG A 199 13.74 1.05 1.20
CA ARG A 199 12.34 1.26 1.59
C ARG A 199 11.93 0.27 2.66
N THR A 200 11.64 0.77 3.86
CA THR A 200 11.29 -0.04 5.04
C THR A 200 9.78 -0.16 5.25
N LYS A 201 8.98 0.68 4.57
CA LYS A 201 7.51 0.64 4.68
C LYS A 201 6.76 1.13 3.45
N VAL A 202 5.65 0.46 3.15
CA VAL A 202 4.63 0.89 2.17
C VAL A 202 3.23 0.60 2.72
N GLY A 203 2.49 1.62 3.14
CA GLY A 203 1.21 1.38 3.81
C GLY A 203 1.40 0.49 5.05
N LYS A 204 0.75 -0.69 5.08
CA LYS A 204 0.94 -1.71 6.12
C LYS A 204 1.96 -2.81 5.77
N PHE A 205 2.64 -2.71 4.63
CA PHE A 205 3.78 -3.59 4.33
C PHE A 205 5.02 -3.05 5.06
N THR A 206 5.59 -3.87 5.92
CA THR A 206 6.80 -3.62 6.70
C THR A 206 7.79 -4.75 6.50
N GLU A 207 9.04 -4.57 6.95
CA GLU A 207 10.06 -5.64 6.88
C GLU A 207 9.68 -6.82 7.78
N SER A 208 8.96 -6.56 8.87
CA SER A 208 8.38 -7.59 9.74
C SER A 208 7.17 -8.32 9.15
N SER A 209 6.60 -7.85 8.04
CA SER A 209 5.43 -8.45 7.39
C SER A 209 5.83 -9.54 6.39
N ASN A 210 6.57 -10.55 6.85
CA ASN A 210 7.14 -11.66 6.06
C ASN A 210 7.70 -11.21 4.70
N LEU A 211 8.81 -10.48 4.76
CA LEU A 211 9.51 -9.95 3.59
C LEU A 211 10.27 -11.08 2.87
N ALA A 212 9.89 -11.38 1.63
CA ALA A 212 10.45 -12.50 0.87
C ALA A 212 11.46 -12.01 -0.19
N THR A 213 12.56 -12.75 -0.37
CA THR A 213 13.48 -12.54 -1.50
C THR A 213 13.01 -13.29 -2.76
N LEU A 214 13.61 -12.99 -3.90
CA LEU A 214 13.36 -13.73 -5.15
C LEU A 214 13.75 -15.20 -5.03
N GLN A 215 14.82 -15.49 -4.29
CA GLN A 215 15.30 -16.84 -3.98
C GLN A 215 14.25 -17.59 -3.17
N ASN A 216 13.75 -17.00 -2.07
CA ASN A 216 12.70 -17.63 -1.27
C ASN A 216 11.45 -17.94 -2.10
N LEU A 217 11.05 -17.03 -2.99
CA LEU A 217 9.91 -17.24 -3.89
C LEU A 217 10.16 -18.42 -4.84
N LYS A 218 11.34 -18.47 -5.47
CA LYS A 218 11.69 -19.53 -6.42
C LYS A 218 11.75 -20.89 -5.73
N ASP A 219 12.36 -20.96 -4.55
CA ASP A 219 12.48 -22.19 -3.77
C ASP A 219 11.11 -22.68 -3.30
N ALA A 220 10.32 -21.80 -2.69
CA ALA A 220 8.97 -22.14 -2.21
C ALA A 220 8.06 -22.61 -3.34
N TYR A 221 8.12 -21.98 -4.51
CA TYR A 221 7.33 -22.41 -5.66
C TYR A 221 7.83 -23.73 -6.25
N THR A 222 9.14 -23.97 -6.25
CA THR A 222 9.72 -25.24 -6.73
C THR A 222 9.31 -26.41 -5.84
N ILE A 223 9.38 -26.25 -4.51
CA ILE A 223 8.89 -27.25 -3.54
C ILE A 223 7.41 -27.56 -3.78
N TYR A 224 6.59 -26.52 -3.94
CA TYR A 224 5.16 -26.71 -4.23
C TYR A 224 4.92 -27.49 -5.53
N GLN A 225 5.69 -27.22 -6.60
CA GLN A 225 5.55 -27.92 -7.87
C GLN A 225 6.03 -29.38 -7.83
N MET A 226 7.10 -29.67 -7.09
CA MET A 226 7.70 -31.02 -7.04
C MET A 226 7.03 -31.93 -6.02
N GLU A 227 6.62 -31.38 -4.87
CA GLU A 227 6.16 -32.14 -3.71
C GLU A 227 4.68 -31.89 -3.37
N GLY A 228 4.03 -30.90 -3.99
CA GLY A 228 2.67 -30.48 -3.63
C GLY A 228 2.57 -29.75 -2.29
N ASN A 229 3.68 -29.49 -1.61
CA ASN A 229 3.71 -28.83 -0.31
C ASN A 229 3.60 -27.30 -0.44
N ASP A 230 2.47 -26.74 -0.01
CA ASP A 230 2.19 -25.30 -0.11
C ASP A 230 2.63 -24.46 1.10
N TYR A 231 3.22 -25.08 2.14
CA TYR A 231 3.53 -24.45 3.42
C TYR A 231 4.37 -23.17 3.27
N TYR A 232 5.47 -23.23 2.53
CA TYR A 232 6.35 -22.08 2.32
C TYR A 232 5.69 -21.00 1.45
N LEU A 233 4.94 -21.43 0.43
CA LEU A 233 4.28 -20.52 -0.49
C LEU A 233 3.17 -19.72 0.20
N ARG A 234 2.41 -20.35 1.11
CA ARG A 234 1.39 -19.66 1.93
C ARG A 234 1.95 -18.59 2.85
N LYS A 235 3.21 -18.70 3.27
CA LYS A 235 3.86 -17.64 4.03
C LYS A 235 4.16 -16.42 3.15
N ILE A 236 4.55 -16.66 1.90
CA ILE A 236 4.98 -15.61 0.96
C ILE A 236 3.78 -14.92 0.28
N LEU A 237 2.74 -15.68 -0.06
CA LEU A 237 1.54 -15.20 -0.75
C LEU A 237 0.53 -14.65 0.25
N PHE A 238 0.34 -13.34 0.25
CA PHE A 238 -0.76 -12.69 0.98
C PHE A 238 -1.97 -12.49 0.08
N PRO A 239 -3.21 -12.50 0.62
CA PRO A 239 -4.38 -12.08 -0.13
C PRO A 239 -4.29 -10.59 -0.54
N MET A 240 -4.90 -10.22 -1.66
CA MET A 240 -4.90 -8.84 -2.16
C MET A 240 -5.44 -7.82 -1.16
N GLU A 241 -6.28 -8.26 -0.22
CA GLU A 241 -6.84 -7.49 0.88
C GLU A 241 -5.75 -6.85 1.76
N LYS A 242 -4.56 -7.47 1.83
CA LYS A 242 -3.40 -6.87 2.51
C LYS A 242 -3.05 -5.50 1.92
N MET A 243 -3.24 -5.29 0.61
CA MET A 243 -2.96 -4.02 -0.07
C MET A 243 -3.90 -2.88 0.30
N VAL A 244 -5.07 -3.18 0.87
CA VAL A 244 -6.09 -2.17 1.21
C VAL A 244 -6.26 -2.02 2.72
N SER A 245 -5.42 -2.70 3.49
CA SER A 245 -5.48 -2.70 4.95
C SER A 245 -5.36 -1.30 5.57
N HIS A 246 -4.62 -0.39 4.93
CA HIS A 246 -4.49 1.02 5.35
C HIS A 246 -5.65 1.91 4.89
N LEU A 247 -6.50 1.48 3.97
CA LEU A 247 -7.62 2.28 3.49
C LEU A 247 -8.79 2.22 4.50
N PRO A 248 -9.57 3.31 4.59
CA PRO A 248 -10.88 3.27 5.24
C PRO A 248 -11.82 2.31 4.50
N LYS A 249 -12.60 1.53 5.27
CA LYS A 249 -13.42 0.44 4.73
C LYS A 249 -14.91 0.68 4.96
N ILE A 250 -15.72 0.16 4.04
CA ILE A 250 -17.16 0.01 4.22
C ILE A 250 -17.50 -1.44 3.94
N TYR A 251 -18.11 -2.10 4.93
CA TYR A 251 -18.54 -3.47 4.82
C TYR A 251 -20.02 -3.51 4.43
N ILE A 252 -20.33 -4.32 3.43
CA ILE A 252 -21.65 -4.34 2.79
C ILE A 252 -22.34 -5.69 2.93
N ARG A 253 -23.68 -5.68 2.90
CA ARG A 253 -24.53 -6.88 2.92
C ARG A 253 -24.29 -7.75 1.69
N ASP A 254 -24.43 -9.06 1.87
CA ASP A 254 -24.32 -10.07 0.81
C ASP A 254 -25.20 -9.72 -0.42
N THR A 255 -26.44 -9.27 -0.20
CA THR A 255 -27.40 -8.95 -1.27
C THR A 255 -27.04 -7.71 -2.08
N ALA A 256 -26.15 -6.85 -1.57
CA ALA A 256 -25.68 -5.65 -2.27
C ALA A 256 -24.41 -5.91 -3.11
N VAL A 257 -23.71 -7.03 -2.86
CA VAL A 257 -22.41 -7.31 -3.48
C VAL A 257 -22.51 -7.48 -4.99
N ASP A 258 -23.46 -8.31 -5.47
CA ASP A 258 -23.55 -8.60 -6.91
C ASP A 258 -23.95 -7.36 -7.72
N ALA A 259 -24.86 -6.54 -7.20
CA ALA A 259 -25.26 -5.29 -7.83
C ALA A 259 -24.06 -4.35 -8.06
N ILE A 260 -23.18 -4.22 -7.06
CA ILE A 260 -21.94 -3.46 -7.18
C ILE A 260 -20.97 -4.11 -8.18
N CYS A 261 -20.90 -5.44 -8.21
CA CYS A 261 -20.10 -6.16 -9.22
C CYS A 261 -20.61 -5.94 -10.66
N HIS A 262 -21.88 -5.60 -10.80
CA HIS A 262 -22.53 -5.18 -12.04
C HIS A 262 -22.42 -3.67 -12.34
N GLY A 263 -21.81 -2.88 -11.44
CA GLY A 263 -21.52 -1.46 -11.65
C GLY A 263 -22.49 -0.50 -10.94
N ALA A 264 -23.36 -1.00 -10.07
CA ALA A 264 -24.20 -0.13 -9.25
C ALA A 264 -23.39 0.64 -8.20
N ASP A 265 -23.81 1.85 -7.87
CA ASP A 265 -23.28 2.61 -6.75
C ASP A 265 -23.79 2.09 -5.40
N LEU A 266 -23.03 2.32 -4.32
CA LEU A 266 -23.42 1.84 -3.00
C LEU A 266 -24.47 2.77 -2.37
N ALA A 267 -25.69 2.26 -2.23
CA ALA A 267 -26.77 2.90 -1.50
C ALA A 267 -26.73 2.60 0.00
N SER A 268 -27.41 3.45 0.80
CA SER A 268 -27.45 3.34 2.26
C SER A 268 -27.92 1.97 2.79
N ALA A 269 -28.88 1.35 2.11
CA ALA A 269 -29.44 0.06 2.52
C ALA A 269 -28.41 -1.07 2.55
N GLY A 270 -27.38 -1.01 1.69
CA GLY A 270 -26.36 -2.04 1.58
C GLY A 270 -25.25 -1.96 2.63
N VAL A 271 -25.21 -0.93 3.48
CA VAL A 271 -24.10 -0.66 4.40
C VAL A 271 -24.33 -1.31 5.77
N CYS A 272 -23.36 -2.12 6.22
CA CYS A 272 -23.34 -2.73 7.56
C CYS A 272 -22.39 -1.98 8.50
N PHE A 273 -21.12 -1.85 8.11
CA PHE A 273 -20.09 -1.22 8.94
C PHE A 273 -19.39 -0.11 8.17
N VAL A 274 -19.05 0.97 8.87
CA VAL A 274 -18.46 2.18 8.30
C VAL A 274 -17.23 2.57 9.10
N ASP A 275 -16.10 2.76 8.44
CA ASP A 275 -14.89 3.28 9.08
C ASP A 275 -15.04 4.78 9.44
N ALA A 276 -14.81 5.14 10.70
CA ALA A 276 -14.94 6.49 11.22
C ALA A 276 -13.98 7.50 10.55
N ARG A 277 -12.91 7.02 9.93
CA ARG A 277 -11.90 7.84 9.24
C ARG A 277 -12.39 8.41 7.90
N ILE A 278 -13.54 7.95 7.40
CA ILE A 278 -14.05 8.35 6.08
C ILE A 278 -14.44 9.84 6.07
N LYS A 279 -13.82 10.60 5.17
CA LYS A 279 -14.17 11.98 4.81
C LYS A 279 -14.73 12.03 3.38
N PRO A 280 -15.46 13.10 3.01
CA PRO A 280 -15.95 13.28 1.65
C PRO A 280 -14.80 13.25 0.64
N ASN A 281 -15.05 12.71 -0.55
CA ASN A 281 -14.10 12.54 -1.64
C ASN A 281 -12.91 11.60 -1.36
N MET A 282 -12.86 10.94 -0.20
CA MET A 282 -11.86 9.92 0.06
C MET A 282 -12.13 8.64 -0.73
N MET A 283 -11.05 7.99 -1.16
CA MET A 283 -11.11 6.62 -1.65
C MET A 283 -11.39 5.67 -0.48
N VAL A 284 -12.38 4.80 -0.65
CA VAL A 284 -12.75 3.78 0.34
C VAL A 284 -12.70 2.39 -0.29
N ALA A 285 -12.33 1.39 0.51
CA ALA A 285 -12.41 -0.01 0.10
C ALA A 285 -13.80 -0.56 0.46
N LEU A 286 -14.47 -1.15 -0.53
CA LEU A 286 -15.74 -1.84 -0.34
C LEU A 286 -15.44 -3.31 -0.06
N MET A 287 -15.91 -3.80 1.08
CA MET A 287 -15.59 -5.12 1.62
C MET A 287 -16.87 -5.93 1.80
N THR A 288 -16.80 -7.24 1.60
CA THR A 288 -17.84 -8.16 2.08
C THR A 288 -17.74 -8.32 3.60
N LEU A 289 -18.78 -8.84 4.24
CA LEU A 289 -18.74 -9.23 5.66
C LEU A 289 -17.69 -10.32 5.96
N LYS A 290 -17.27 -11.09 4.95
CA LYS A 290 -16.14 -12.05 5.04
C LYS A 290 -14.76 -11.39 4.86
N LYS A 291 -14.72 -10.05 4.85
CA LYS A 291 -13.53 -9.23 4.66
C LYS A 291 -12.89 -9.42 3.27
N GLU A 292 -13.65 -9.83 2.26
CA GLU A 292 -13.16 -9.90 0.89
C GLU A 292 -13.25 -8.52 0.22
N LEU A 293 -12.25 -8.16 -0.57
CA LEU A 293 -12.25 -6.89 -1.30
C LEU A 293 -13.14 -6.99 -2.55
N ILE A 294 -14.18 -6.17 -2.59
CA ILE A 294 -15.09 -6.04 -3.73
C ILE A 294 -14.51 -5.07 -4.75
N GLY A 295 -14.11 -3.89 -4.27
CA GLY A 295 -13.70 -2.79 -5.13
C GLY A 295 -13.34 -1.52 -4.37
N PHE A 296 -13.03 -0.46 -5.12
CA PHE A 296 -12.85 0.90 -4.64
C PHE A 296 -14.02 1.79 -5.04
N GLY A 297 -14.34 2.72 -4.16
CA GLY A 297 -15.26 3.81 -4.43
C GLY A 297 -14.77 5.14 -3.87
N THR A 298 -15.46 6.21 -4.24
CA THR A 298 -15.26 7.55 -3.70
C THR A 298 -16.44 7.88 -2.78
N SER A 299 -16.15 8.16 -1.52
CA SER A 299 -17.19 8.52 -0.56
C SER A 299 -17.80 9.88 -0.89
N LEU A 300 -19.13 9.97 -0.95
CA LEU A 300 -19.83 11.25 -1.14
C LEU A 300 -20.06 11.98 0.17
N LYS A 301 -19.97 11.28 1.31
CA LYS A 301 -20.30 11.77 2.64
C LYS A 301 -19.20 11.40 3.65
N ASN A 302 -19.17 12.04 4.81
CA ASN A 302 -18.31 11.61 5.91
C ASN A 302 -18.91 10.39 6.65
N ALA A 303 -18.12 9.74 7.50
CA ALA A 303 -18.53 8.54 8.22
C ALA A 303 -19.85 8.71 9.00
N MET A 304 -20.03 9.82 9.73
CA MET A 304 -21.23 10.04 10.54
C MET A 304 -22.48 10.29 9.69
N GLN A 305 -22.33 10.95 8.54
CA GLN A 305 -23.40 11.14 7.58
C GLN A 305 -23.80 9.82 6.91
N ILE A 306 -22.84 8.94 6.58
CA ILE A 306 -23.11 7.58 6.07
C ILE A 306 -23.86 6.76 7.13
N TYR A 307 -23.39 6.81 8.38
CA TYR A 307 -24.02 6.14 9.51
C TYR A 307 -25.49 6.57 9.68
N LYS A 308 -25.77 7.89 9.69
CA LYS A 308 -27.13 8.44 9.87
C LYS A 308 -28.04 8.35 8.64
N ALA A 309 -27.50 8.13 7.44
CA ALA A 309 -28.31 8.17 6.21
C ALA A 309 -29.39 7.08 6.21
N LYS A 310 -30.65 7.44 5.91
CA LYS A 310 -31.73 6.45 5.74
C LYS A 310 -31.82 5.93 4.31
N SER A 311 -31.52 6.76 3.32
CA SER A 311 -31.62 6.45 1.89
C SER A 311 -30.53 7.16 1.07
N GLY A 312 -30.50 6.87 -0.23
CA GLY A 312 -29.63 7.52 -1.21
C GLY A 312 -28.27 6.85 -1.41
N ILE A 313 -27.58 7.31 -2.46
CA ILE A 313 -26.24 6.86 -2.83
C ILE A 313 -25.21 7.50 -1.89
N LEU A 314 -24.34 6.67 -1.32
CA LEU A 314 -23.32 7.08 -0.34
C LEU A 314 -21.90 7.02 -0.91
N VAL A 315 -21.63 6.08 -1.82
CA VAL A 315 -20.32 5.91 -2.45
C VAL A 315 -20.50 5.70 -3.94
N LYS A 316 -19.79 6.50 -4.74
CA LYS A 316 -19.66 6.26 -6.18
C LYS A 316 -18.60 5.20 -6.44
N THR A 317 -18.98 4.11 -7.07
CA THR A 317 -18.05 3.04 -7.41
C THR A 317 -17.06 3.47 -8.50
N LYS A 318 -15.84 2.94 -8.46
CA LYS A 318 -14.77 3.32 -9.39
C LYS A 318 -14.09 2.11 -10.02
N LYS A 319 -13.63 1.17 -9.22
CA LYS A 319 -12.92 -0.02 -9.68
C LYS A 319 -13.43 -1.24 -8.96
N ILE A 320 -13.96 -2.22 -9.69
CA ILE A 320 -14.47 -3.47 -9.12
C ILE A 320 -13.50 -4.61 -9.45
N PHE A 321 -13.17 -5.41 -8.44
CA PHE A 321 -12.21 -6.51 -8.53
C PHE A 321 -12.86 -7.88 -8.45
N MET A 322 -13.87 -8.02 -7.59
CA MET A 322 -14.64 -9.24 -7.39
C MET A 322 -15.39 -9.65 -8.66
N GLU A 323 -15.52 -10.96 -8.89
CA GLU A 323 -16.28 -11.50 -10.02
C GLU A 323 -17.79 -11.43 -9.74
N ARG A 324 -18.56 -11.28 -10.80
CA ARG A 324 -20.03 -11.31 -10.75
C ARG A 324 -20.53 -12.73 -10.45
N GLY A 325 -21.68 -12.83 -9.80
CA GLY A 325 -22.33 -14.11 -9.49
C GLY A 325 -21.73 -14.89 -8.33
N ILE A 326 -20.71 -14.37 -7.63
CA ILE A 326 -20.17 -14.99 -6.39
C ILE A 326 -21.17 -14.86 -5.24
N TYR A 327 -21.87 -13.72 -5.19
CA TYR A 327 -22.86 -13.38 -4.18
C TYR A 327 -24.26 -13.30 -4.81
N PRO A 328 -25.34 -13.45 -4.02
CA PRO A 328 -26.69 -13.47 -4.54
C PRO A 328 -27.08 -12.10 -5.08
N ARG A 329 -27.94 -12.11 -6.10
CA ARG A 329 -28.68 -10.91 -6.50
C ARG A 329 -29.72 -10.57 -5.46
N TRP A 330 -29.98 -9.28 -5.32
CA TRP A 330 -31.18 -8.82 -4.63
C TRP A 330 -32.41 -9.34 -5.39
N ASP A 331 -33.29 -10.03 -4.68
CA ASP A 331 -34.57 -10.50 -5.20
C ASP A 331 -35.66 -9.96 -4.28
N GLU A 332 -36.58 -9.15 -4.82
CA GLU A 332 -37.71 -8.58 -4.05
C GLU A 332 -38.69 -9.65 -3.56
N ARG A 333 -38.60 -10.88 -4.08
CA ARG A 333 -39.50 -12.00 -3.74
C ARG A 333 -39.03 -12.86 -2.56
N LYS A 334 -37.92 -12.52 -1.90
CA LYS A 334 -37.36 -13.22 -0.73
C LYS A 334 -37.00 -12.27 0.40
#